data_AF-A0AAQ1HNU5-F1
#
_entry.id   AF-A0AAQ1HNU5-F1
#
_cell.length_a   1.000
_cell.length_b   1.000
_cell.length_c   1.000
_cell.angle_alpha   90.00
_cell.angle_beta   90.00
_cell.angle_gamma   90.00
#
_symmetry.space_group_name_H-M   'P 1'
#
loop_
_entity.id
_entity.type
_entity.pdbx_description
1 polymer ?
#
loop_
_entity_poly.entity_id
_entity_poly.type
_entity_poly.pdbx_seq_one_letter_code
_entity_poly.pdbx_strand_id
1 'polypeptide(L)'
;MPNTPALIIIDMQKGMATTPVPRNNPHAEARIAELLAAWRAAGAPLEHEQVLEKNVPDAFANSGLERWLRVRGIDTLVIAGVSTNNSVESTARSAGNLGFRTFVVADACFAFEQRDYHGTLRSAEEVHAMALGNLQGEYAWVLETAQALGMARDG
;
A
#
# COMPACT_ATOMS: atom_id res chain seq x y z
N MET A 1 -11.83 7.77 -20.49
CA MET A 1 -12.26 8.32 -19.19
C MET A 1 -11.01 8.73 -18.45
N PRO A 2 -11.09 9.70 -17.53
CA PRO A 2 -9.99 9.98 -16.62
C PRO A 2 -9.59 8.64 -15.96
N ASN A 3 -8.33 8.22 -16.09
CA ASN A 3 -7.84 6.91 -15.62
C ASN A 3 -7.26 7.10 -14.23
N THR A 4 -8.12 7.48 -13.27
CA THR A 4 -7.72 7.64 -11.88
C THR A 4 -7.07 6.35 -11.40
N PRO A 5 -5.83 6.39 -10.87
CA PRO A 5 -5.18 5.21 -10.33
C PRO A 5 -6.06 4.53 -9.28
N ALA A 6 -5.93 3.21 -9.07
CA ALA A 6 -6.60 2.58 -7.94
C ALA A 6 -5.80 2.81 -6.65
N LEU A 7 -6.47 3.31 -5.61
CA LEU A 7 -5.94 3.27 -4.25
C LEU A 7 -6.22 1.90 -3.64
N ILE A 8 -5.17 1.20 -3.21
CA ILE A 8 -5.26 -0.08 -2.51
C ILE A 8 -4.80 0.12 -1.06
N ILE A 9 -5.71 -0.14 -0.12
CA ILE A 9 -5.43 -0.08 1.32
C ILE A 9 -5.29 -1.50 1.85
N ILE A 10 -4.10 -1.84 2.32
CA ILE A 10 -3.75 -3.21 2.74
C ILE A 10 -3.85 -3.35 4.26
N ASP A 11 -4.66 -4.32 4.71
CA ASP A 11 -4.72 -4.87 6.07
C ASP A 11 -4.84 -3.86 7.22
N MET A 12 -5.46 -2.69 6.98
CA MET A 12 -5.76 -1.69 8.01
C MET A 12 -6.91 -2.13 8.93
N GLN A 13 -6.68 -3.22 9.65
CA GLN A 13 -7.63 -3.86 10.56
C GLN A 13 -7.32 -3.46 12.01
N LYS A 14 -8.34 -3.49 12.88
CA LYS A 14 -8.23 -3.07 14.29
C LYS A 14 -7.09 -3.75 15.06
N GLY A 15 -6.76 -5.00 14.73
CA GLY A 15 -5.68 -5.74 15.38
C GLY A 15 -4.32 -5.07 15.26
N MET A 16 -4.06 -4.36 14.16
CA MET A 16 -2.77 -3.71 13.90
C MET A 16 -2.51 -2.49 14.80
N ALA A 17 -3.56 -1.88 15.34
CA ALA A 17 -3.45 -0.72 16.24
C ALA A 17 -3.17 -1.10 17.71
N THR A 18 -3.28 -2.39 18.05
CA THR A 18 -3.24 -2.86 19.46
C THR A 18 -2.05 -3.77 19.77
N THR A 19 -1.12 -3.92 18.83
CA THR A 19 0.09 -4.71 19.08
C THR A 19 1.00 -3.99 20.07
N PRO A 20 1.61 -4.71 21.04
CA PRO A 20 2.56 -4.12 21.97
C PRO A 20 3.93 -3.82 21.33
N VAL A 21 4.16 -4.24 20.09
CA VAL A 21 5.43 -4.07 19.38
C VAL A 21 5.55 -2.63 18.86
N PRO A 22 6.69 -1.94 19.09
CA PRO A 22 6.90 -0.60 18.55
C PRO A 22 6.74 -0.55 17.03
N ARG A 23 6.06 0.48 16.54
CA ARG A 23 5.89 0.78 15.11
C ARG A 23 6.47 2.16 14.77
N ASN A 24 6.75 2.38 13.49
CA ASN A 24 6.97 3.71 12.96
C ASN A 24 5.66 4.34 12.44
N ASN A 25 5.75 5.55 11.89
CA ASN A 25 4.66 6.29 11.25
C ASN A 25 3.34 6.29 12.06
N PRO A 26 3.30 6.94 13.23
CA PRO A 26 2.10 6.99 14.08
C PRO A 26 0.92 7.74 13.45
N HIS A 27 1.15 8.44 12.33
CA HIS A 27 0.13 9.19 11.59
C HIS A 27 -0.36 8.47 10.32
N ALA A 28 0.08 7.24 10.05
CA ALA A 28 -0.26 6.53 8.83
C ALA A 28 -1.78 6.41 8.61
N GLU A 29 -2.55 6.15 9.68
CA GLU A 29 -4.01 6.10 9.64
C GLU A 29 -4.63 7.41 9.15
N ALA A 30 -4.11 8.55 9.63
CA ALA A 30 -4.57 9.87 9.20
C ALA A 30 -4.20 10.14 7.73
N ARG A 31 -2.99 9.74 7.32
CA ARG A 31 -2.55 9.82 5.92
C ARG A 31 -3.43 8.98 4.99
N ILE A 32 -3.75 7.75 5.38
CA ILE A 32 -4.66 6.86 4.64
C ILE A 32 -6.05 7.48 4.54
N ALA A 33 -6.57 8.09 5.61
CA ALA A 33 -7.85 8.78 5.58
C ALA A 33 -7.85 9.97 4.61
N GLU A 34 -6.76 10.73 4.53
CA GLU A 34 -6.59 11.82 3.55
C GLU A 34 -6.59 11.30 2.11
N LEU A 35 -5.85 10.23 1.83
CA LEU A 35 -5.86 9.56 0.52
C LEU A 35 -7.27 9.09 0.15
N LEU A 36 -7.94 8.38 1.06
CA LEU A 36 -9.28 7.85 0.83
C LEU A 36 -10.29 8.96 0.56
N ALA A 37 -10.21 10.07 1.29
CA ALA A 37 -11.05 11.24 1.05
C ALA A 37 -10.81 11.84 -0.33
N ALA A 38 -9.55 11.97 -0.76
CA ALA A 38 -9.20 12.49 -2.07
C ALA A 38 -9.69 11.59 -3.22
N TRP A 39 -9.51 10.27 -3.11
CA TRP A 39 -10.01 9.30 -4.09
C TRP A 39 -11.53 9.29 -4.19
N ARG A 40 -12.24 9.38 -3.05
CA ARG A 40 -13.69 9.49 -3.02
C ARG A 40 -14.19 10.79 -3.65
N ALA A 41 -13.47 11.90 -3.46
CA ALA A 41 -13.81 13.17 -4.09
C ALA A 41 -13.58 13.17 -5.60
N ALA A 42 -12.59 12.40 -6.08
CA ALA A 42 -12.25 12.31 -7.49
C ALA A 42 -13.22 11.46 -8.34
N GLY A 43 -13.94 10.50 -7.74
CA GLY A 43 -14.64 9.45 -8.50
C GLY A 43 -16.06 9.08 -8.05
N ALA A 44 -16.97 10.02 -7.79
CA ALA A 44 -18.38 9.65 -7.48
C ALA A 44 -19.09 9.01 -8.70
N PRO A 45 -19.85 7.89 -8.56
CA PRO A 45 -20.29 7.23 -7.32
C PRO A 45 -19.40 6.06 -6.88
N LEU A 46 -19.51 5.70 -5.60
CA LEU A 46 -18.81 4.64 -4.84
C LEU A 46 -18.97 3.20 -5.38
N GLU A 47 -19.43 3.00 -6.63
CA GLU A 47 -19.70 1.68 -7.23
C GLU A 47 -18.47 0.76 -7.31
N HIS A 48 -17.28 1.27 -7.01
CA HIS A 48 -16.02 0.54 -7.15
C HIS A 48 -15.25 0.38 -5.84
N GLU A 49 -15.84 0.72 -4.68
CA GLU A 49 -15.27 0.30 -3.39
C GLU A 49 -15.42 -1.21 -3.24
N GLN A 50 -14.31 -1.93 -3.39
CA GLN A 50 -14.26 -3.38 -3.31
C GLN A 50 -13.40 -3.79 -2.11
N VAL A 51 -13.95 -4.66 -1.27
CA VAL A 51 -13.19 -5.37 -0.25
C VAL A 51 -12.87 -6.76 -0.78
N LEU A 52 -11.60 -7.15 -0.72
CA LEU A 52 -11.12 -8.49 -1.06
C LEU A 52 -10.45 -9.09 0.16
N GLU A 53 -10.79 -10.34 0.46
CA GLU A 53 -10.13 -11.10 1.51
C GLU A 53 -8.91 -11.83 0.95
N LYS A 54 -7.85 -11.92 1.75
CA LYS A 54 -6.65 -12.68 1.42
C LYS A 54 -6.19 -13.47 2.65
N ASN A 55 -5.61 -14.64 2.39
CA ASN A 55 -5.08 -15.54 3.42
C ASN A 55 -3.55 -15.63 3.40
N VAL A 56 -2.90 -14.84 2.55
CA VAL A 56 -1.45 -14.75 2.39
C VAL A 56 -1.04 -13.27 2.27
N PRO A 57 0.26 -12.92 2.43
CA PRO A 57 0.70 -11.53 2.38
C PRO A 57 0.34 -10.82 1.06
N ASP A 58 0.61 -11.47 -0.07
CA ASP A 58 0.35 -10.94 -1.40
C ASP A 58 -1.15 -10.85 -1.72
N ALA A 59 -1.65 -9.63 -1.95
CA ALA A 59 -3.05 -9.40 -2.30
C ALA A 59 -3.42 -9.87 -3.71
N PHE A 60 -2.48 -10.21 -4.59
CA PHE A 60 -2.78 -10.80 -5.90
C PHE A 60 -2.94 -12.31 -5.85
N ALA A 61 -2.27 -12.96 -4.90
CA ALA A 61 -2.27 -14.41 -4.80
C ALA A 61 -3.66 -14.95 -4.43
N ASN A 62 -4.27 -15.69 -5.35
CA ASN A 62 -5.56 -16.38 -5.17
C ASN A 62 -6.75 -15.46 -4.78
N SER A 63 -6.74 -14.18 -5.12
CA SER A 63 -7.78 -13.20 -4.73
C SER A 63 -8.67 -12.72 -5.88
N GLY A 64 -8.24 -12.91 -7.13
CA GLY A 64 -8.91 -12.33 -8.30
C GLY A 64 -8.66 -10.81 -8.50
N LEU A 65 -7.83 -10.18 -7.66
CA LEU A 65 -7.53 -8.74 -7.73
C LEU A 65 -7.02 -8.32 -9.12
N GLU A 66 -6.07 -9.05 -9.70
CA GLU A 66 -5.54 -8.73 -11.03
C GLU A 66 -6.64 -8.63 -12.09
N ARG A 67 -7.49 -9.67 -12.16
CA ARG A 67 -8.60 -9.72 -13.10
C ARG A 67 -9.57 -8.56 -12.85
N TRP A 68 -9.87 -8.24 -11.60
CA TRP A 68 -10.77 -7.17 -11.23
C TRP A 68 -10.28 -5.81 -11.73
N LEU A 69 -8.98 -5.53 -11.59
CA LEU A 69 -8.32 -4.31 -12.06
C LEU A 69 -8.28 -4.25 -13.59
N ARG A 70 -7.85 -5.33 -14.25
CA ARG A 70 -7.67 -5.41 -15.71
C ARG A 70 -8.98 -5.22 -16.48
N VAL A 71 -10.06 -5.85 -16.03
CA VAL A 71 -11.39 -5.71 -16.68
C VAL A 71 -11.91 -4.27 -16.60
N ARG A 72 -11.43 -3.48 -15.65
CA ARG A 72 -11.75 -2.05 -15.50
C ARG A 72 -10.74 -1.12 -16.18
N GLY A 73 -9.73 -1.66 -16.86
CA GLY A 73 -8.70 -0.87 -17.53
C GLY A 73 -7.73 -0.16 -16.58
N ILE A 74 -7.70 -0.54 -15.30
CA ILE A 74 -6.83 0.08 -14.31
C ILE A 74 -5.41 -0.47 -14.51
N ASP A 75 -4.45 0.43 -14.74
CA ASP A 75 -3.04 0.10 -14.95
C ASP A 75 -2.10 0.69 -13.90
N THR A 76 -2.62 1.58 -13.04
CA THR A 76 -1.84 2.32 -12.04
C THR A 76 -2.40 2.08 -10.66
N LEU A 77 -1.53 1.71 -9.72
CA LEU A 77 -1.88 1.36 -8.35
C LEU A 77 -1.11 2.25 -7.38
N VAL A 78 -1.82 2.81 -6.40
CA VAL A 78 -1.27 3.54 -5.26
C VAL A 78 -1.54 2.70 -4.01
N ILE A 79 -0.50 2.22 -3.36
CA ILE A 79 -0.58 1.26 -2.25
C ILE A 79 -0.25 1.95 -0.94
N ALA A 80 -1.10 1.75 0.06
CA ALA A 80 -0.90 2.15 1.45
C ALA A 80 -1.32 1.01 2.40
N GLY A 81 -0.89 1.04 3.66
CA GLY A 81 -1.33 0.07 4.67
C GLY A 81 -0.21 -0.61 5.46
N VAL A 82 -0.45 -1.85 5.89
CA VAL A 82 0.40 -2.52 6.88
C VAL A 82 0.58 -4.03 6.61
N SER A 83 1.72 -4.64 6.96
CA SER A 83 2.98 -3.99 7.31
C SER A 83 3.85 -3.77 6.07
N THR A 84 4.68 -2.72 6.09
CA THR A 84 5.50 -2.31 4.94
C THR A 84 6.33 -3.46 4.38
N ASN A 85 7.06 -4.16 5.24
CA ASN A 85 7.99 -5.24 4.89
C ASN A 85 7.34 -6.62 4.71
N ASN A 86 6.01 -6.69 4.71
CA ASN A 86 5.27 -7.96 4.57
C ASN A 86 4.17 -7.83 3.51
N SER A 87 2.89 -7.65 3.89
CA SER A 87 1.77 -7.60 2.95
C SER A 87 1.92 -6.48 1.90
N VAL A 88 2.40 -5.31 2.30
CA VAL A 88 2.60 -4.17 1.38
C VAL A 88 3.70 -4.49 0.37
N GLU A 89 4.90 -4.84 0.82
CA GLU A 89 6.03 -5.18 -0.05
C GLU A 89 5.73 -6.37 -0.95
N SER A 90 5.12 -7.44 -0.43
CA SER A 90 4.75 -8.60 -1.23
C SER A 90 3.77 -8.24 -2.34
N THR A 91 2.76 -7.43 -2.03
CA THR A 91 1.76 -6.99 -3.02
C THR A 91 2.37 -6.04 -4.05
N ALA A 92 3.23 -5.11 -3.61
CA ALA A 92 3.90 -4.16 -4.50
C ALA A 92 4.86 -4.85 -5.47
N ARG A 93 5.61 -5.87 -5.01
CA ARG A 93 6.46 -6.71 -5.86
C ARG A 93 5.64 -7.40 -6.95
N SER A 94 4.53 -8.04 -6.58
CA SER A 94 3.64 -8.69 -7.55
C SER A 94 3.00 -7.69 -8.51
N ALA A 95 2.54 -6.53 -8.03
CA ALA A 95 2.01 -5.47 -8.88
C ALA A 95 3.01 -5.02 -9.95
N GLY A 96 4.25 -4.72 -9.55
CA GLY A 96 5.33 -4.33 -10.47
C GLY A 96 5.64 -5.43 -11.49
N ASN A 97 5.81 -6.68 -11.03
CA ASN A 97 6.09 -7.83 -11.90
C ASN A 97 4.96 -8.13 -12.90
N LEU A 98 3.70 -7.87 -12.52
CA LEU A 98 2.53 -7.99 -13.39
C LEU A 98 2.40 -6.80 -14.36
N GLY A 99 3.29 -5.80 -14.28
CA GLY A 99 3.33 -4.65 -15.19
C GLY A 99 2.37 -3.52 -14.84
N PHE A 100 1.91 -3.43 -13.59
CA PHE A 100 1.19 -2.24 -13.11
C PHE A 100 2.18 -1.11 -12.81
N ARG A 101 1.82 0.13 -13.13
CA ARG A 101 2.52 1.32 -12.61
C ARG A 101 2.23 1.42 -11.12
N THR A 102 3.19 1.05 -10.30
CA THR A 102 2.97 0.83 -8.88
C THR A 102 3.64 1.92 -8.06
N PHE A 103 2.90 2.48 -7.10
CA PHE A 103 3.38 3.46 -6.15
C PHE A 103 3.12 2.98 -4.72
N VAL A 104 4.06 3.21 -3.81
CA VAL A 104 3.90 2.92 -2.38
C VAL A 104 4.03 4.23 -1.60
N VAL A 105 3.03 4.52 -0.78
CA VAL A 105 2.97 5.77 -0.01
C VAL A 105 3.63 5.55 1.35
N ALA A 106 4.86 6.03 1.52
CA ALA A 106 5.74 5.72 2.66
C ALA A 106 5.13 6.14 4.01
N ASP A 107 4.76 7.42 4.16
CA ASP A 107 4.11 7.96 5.36
C ASP A 107 2.71 7.41 5.64
N ALA A 108 2.08 6.77 4.66
CA ALA A 108 0.81 6.05 4.79
C ALA A 108 1.00 4.52 4.96
N CYS A 109 2.23 4.07 5.19
CA CYS A 109 2.54 2.70 5.56
C CYS A 109 3.29 2.68 6.90
N PHE A 110 3.31 1.53 7.58
CA PHE A 110 4.15 1.35 8.75
C PHE A 110 4.64 -0.09 8.90
N ALA A 111 5.77 -0.23 9.59
CA ALA A 111 6.36 -1.50 9.98
C ALA A 111 6.45 -1.60 11.50
N PHE A 112 6.94 -2.73 11.97
CA PHE A 112 7.18 -3.02 13.39
C PHE A 112 8.65 -3.36 13.61
N GLU A 113 9.11 -3.16 14.85
CA GLU A 113 10.39 -3.67 15.29
C GLU A 113 10.47 -5.19 15.08
N GLN A 114 11.60 -5.67 14.56
CA GLN A 114 11.79 -7.09 14.24
C GLN A 114 13.24 -7.51 14.46
N ARG A 115 13.46 -8.76 14.89
CA ARG A 115 14.80 -9.36 14.84
C ARG A 115 15.10 -9.85 13.43
N ASP A 116 16.28 -9.49 12.92
CA ASP A 116 16.79 -10.05 11.67
C ASP A 116 17.26 -11.50 11.85
N TYR A 117 17.70 -12.12 10.74
CA TYR A 117 18.14 -13.52 10.73
C TYR A 117 19.32 -13.79 11.69
N HIS A 118 20.16 -12.79 11.95
CA HIS A 118 21.27 -12.89 12.88
C HIS A 118 20.87 -12.58 14.34
N GLY A 119 19.57 -12.37 14.59
CA GLY A 119 19.03 -12.05 15.90
C GLY A 119 19.20 -10.59 16.30
N THR A 120 19.75 -9.74 15.43
CA THR A 120 19.90 -8.30 15.71
C THR A 120 18.55 -7.64 15.68
N LEU A 121 18.22 -6.88 16.73
CA LEU A 121 16.98 -6.12 16.78
C LEU A 121 17.07 -4.94 15.83
N ARG A 122 16.14 -4.86 14.89
CA ARG A 122 15.96 -3.75 13.95
C ARG A 122 14.73 -2.97 14.35
N SER A 123 14.90 -1.66 14.50
CA SER A 123 13.80 -0.74 14.75
C SER A 123 12.77 -0.81 13.61
N ALA A 124 11.53 -0.43 13.89
CA ALA A 124 10.49 -0.33 12.87
C ALA A 124 10.92 0.59 11.71
N GLU A 125 11.68 1.64 12.00
CA GLU A 125 12.21 2.56 10.99
C GLU A 125 13.24 1.90 10.08
N GLU A 126 14.19 1.15 10.63
CA GLU A 126 15.16 0.37 9.83
C GLU A 126 14.46 -0.66 8.94
N VAL A 127 13.48 -1.39 9.49
CA VAL A 127 12.71 -2.39 8.75
C VAL A 127 11.92 -1.74 7.60
N HIS A 128 11.26 -0.62 7.89
CA HIS A 128 10.48 0.15 6.91
C HIS A 128 11.38 0.69 5.80
N ALA A 129 12.47 1.38 6.14
CA ALA A 129 13.39 1.97 5.18
C ALA A 129 14.03 0.93 4.25
N MET A 130 14.42 -0.24 4.80
CA MET A 130 14.99 -1.32 3.99
C MET A 130 13.97 -1.91 3.01
N ALA A 131 12.73 -2.13 3.44
CA ALA A 131 11.67 -2.61 2.55
C ALA A 131 11.36 -1.61 1.42
N LEU A 132 11.23 -0.31 1.75
CA LEU A 132 11.02 0.74 0.75
C LEU A 132 12.20 0.85 -0.22
N GLY A 133 13.44 0.74 0.27
CA GLY A 133 14.64 0.74 -0.56
C GLY A 133 14.68 -0.42 -1.55
N ASN A 134 14.21 -1.61 -1.15
CA ASN A 134 14.09 -2.76 -2.04
C ASN A 134 13.02 -2.59 -3.12
N LEU A 135 11.97 -1.80 -2.84
CA LEU A 135 10.88 -1.55 -3.79
C LEU A 135 11.23 -0.47 -4.81
N GLN A 136 11.91 0.58 -4.37
CA GLN A 136 12.15 1.82 -5.11
C GLN A 136 12.79 1.57 -6.48
N GLY A 137 12.09 1.98 -7.54
CA GLY A 137 12.57 1.95 -8.92
C GLY A 137 12.56 0.58 -9.59
N GLU A 138 12.51 -0.51 -8.82
CA GLU A 138 12.48 -1.88 -9.33
C GLU A 138 11.05 -2.43 -9.42
N TYR A 139 10.31 -2.37 -8.31
CA TYR A 139 8.95 -2.91 -8.21
C TYR A 139 7.90 -1.81 -8.13
N ALA A 140 8.24 -0.69 -7.50
CA ALA A 140 7.35 0.45 -7.30
C ALA A 140 8.14 1.75 -7.16
N TRP A 141 7.46 2.88 -7.34
CA TRP A 141 7.97 4.18 -6.92
C TRP A 141 7.45 4.52 -5.52
N VAL A 142 8.36 4.83 -4.62
CA VAL A 142 8.05 5.27 -3.25
C VAL A 142 7.85 6.78 -3.25
N LEU A 143 6.77 7.23 -2.61
CA LEU A 143 6.41 8.64 -2.50
C LEU A 143 5.70 8.94 -1.18
N GLU A 144 5.50 10.22 -0.90
CA GLU A 144 4.76 10.70 0.28
C GLU A 144 3.29 11.02 -0.05
N THR A 145 2.43 11.03 0.96
CA THR A 145 0.99 11.32 0.83
C THR A 145 0.74 12.62 0.06
N ALA A 146 1.53 13.67 0.32
CA ALA A 146 1.40 14.95 -0.39
C ALA A 146 1.54 14.82 -1.92
N GLN A 147 2.41 13.92 -2.39
CA GLN A 147 2.60 13.64 -3.82
C GLN A 147 1.48 12.75 -4.35
N ALA A 148 1.08 11.72 -3.60
CA ALA A 148 -0.03 10.83 -3.96
C ALA A 148 -1.36 11.57 -4.15
N LEU A 149 -1.62 12.60 -3.34
CA LEU A 149 -2.84 13.41 -3.42
C LEU A 149 -3.00 14.13 -4.76
N GLY A 150 -1.89 14.44 -5.47
CA GLY A 150 -1.94 14.97 -6.83
C GLY A 150 -2.48 13.96 -7.84
N MET A 151 -2.14 12.68 -7.66
CA MET A 151 -2.53 11.61 -8.56
C MET A 151 -4.04 11.32 -8.56
N ALA A 152 -4.74 11.65 -7.47
CA ALA A 152 -6.20 11.58 -7.42
C ALA A 152 -6.88 12.66 -8.27
N ARG A 153 -6.21 13.81 -8.48
CA ARG A 153 -6.80 15.00 -9.14
C ARG A 153 -6.54 15.03 -10.64
N ASP A 154 -5.40 14.49 -11.05
CA ASP A 154 -4.96 14.46 -12.45
C ASP A 154 -5.50 13.25 -13.22
N GLY A 155 -6.13 12.33 -12.49
CA GLY A 155 -6.60 11.03 -12.95
C GLY A 155 -7.93 11.12 -13.66
#